data_AF-A0A7J4R2H3-F1
#
_entry.id   AF-A0A7J4R2H3-F1
#
_cell.length_a   1.000
_cell.length_b   1.000
_cell.length_c   1.000
_cell.angle_alpha   90.00
_cell.angle_beta   90.00
_cell.angle_gamma   90.00
#
_symmetry.space_group_name_H-M   'P 1'
#
loop_
_entity.id
_entity.type
_entity.pdbx_description
1 polymer ?
#
loop_
_entity_poly.entity_id
_entity_poly.type
_entity_poly.pdbx_seq_one_letter_code
_entity_poly.pdbx_strand_id
1 'polypeptide(L)'
;VKFDNENWSVAIHLGSALAFLISLIWLWIEIRRDEEDLPNWISFDPLVGMKWRKWIGVLSFSTLITLFSGVYVSTTPGANYGCGVGGMLESWPLCNGQLIQDVDDWELQSQIVHRWLVGIVGVMMALSSYKIWKECEHGQSGVVLRNWIWASTATYFGNGLLGASYILSWDSGSFSEYLSLAHLMVATISFTILATAWLGVTIISSSRRAKIIVGP
;
A
#
# COMPACT_ATOMS: atom_id res chain seq x y z
N VAL A 1 17.42 22.23 13.61
CA VAL A 1 17.01 20.82 13.71
C VAL A 1 18.24 19.99 13.36
N LYS A 2 18.86 19.32 14.35
CA LYS A 2 20.16 18.64 14.26
C LYS A 2 20.03 17.23 14.84
N PHE A 3 18.94 16.57 14.51
CA PHE A 3 18.88 15.12 14.49
C PHE A 3 18.95 14.78 13.01
N ASP A 4 20.02 14.09 12.63
CA ASP A 4 20.16 13.51 11.29
C ASP A 4 18.95 12.62 11.00
N ASN A 5 18.68 12.34 9.72
CA ASN A 5 17.54 11.54 9.25
C ASN A 5 17.64 10.06 9.66
N GLU A 6 17.68 9.80 10.96
CA GLU A 6 17.72 8.46 11.55
C GLU A 6 16.46 7.66 11.16
N ASN A 7 16.65 6.40 10.78
CA ASN A 7 15.66 5.55 10.10
C ASN A 7 14.34 5.43 10.88
N TRP A 8 14.38 4.87 12.10
CA TRP A 8 14.14 5.72 13.25
C TRP A 8 12.97 6.70 13.29
N SER A 9 13.38 7.96 13.30
CA SER A 9 12.54 9.15 13.41
C SER A 9 11.67 9.33 12.17
N VAL A 10 12.23 9.06 10.98
CA VAL A 10 11.50 9.15 9.71
C VAL A 10 10.34 8.15 9.69
N ALA A 11 10.57 6.91 10.13
CA ALA A 11 9.54 5.89 10.23
C ALA A 11 8.44 6.29 11.22
N ILE A 12 8.78 6.81 12.40
CA ILE A 12 7.77 7.27 13.39
C ILE A 12 6.98 8.47 12.85
N HIS A 13 7.65 9.42 12.19
CA HIS A 13 6.98 10.57 11.59
C HIS A 13 5.96 10.13 10.54
N LEU A 14 6.37 9.27 9.60
CA LEU A 14 5.48 8.73 8.58
C LEU A 14 4.32 7.92 9.20
N GLY A 15 4.62 7.04 10.16
CA GLY A 15 3.61 6.23 10.84
C GLY A 15 2.57 7.06 11.58
N SER A 16 3.00 8.09 12.33
CA SER A 16 2.09 8.99 13.05
C SER A 16 1.26 9.85 12.09
N ALA A 17 1.84 10.33 10.98
CA ALA A 17 1.12 11.06 9.95
C ALA A 17 0.04 10.19 9.26
N LEU A 18 0.38 8.94 8.93
CA LEU A 18 -0.57 7.97 8.37
C LEU A 18 -1.70 7.65 9.35
N ALA A 19 -1.38 7.40 10.62
CA ALA A 19 -2.38 7.14 11.65
C ALA A 19 -3.35 8.31 11.83
N PHE A 20 -2.82 9.54 11.84
CA PHE A 20 -3.61 10.76 11.90
C PHE A 20 -4.53 10.90 10.68
N LEU A 21 -4.01 10.72 9.47
CA LEU A 21 -4.80 10.75 8.23
C LEU A 21 -5.94 9.73 8.25
N ILE A 22 -5.65 8.47 8.62
CA ILE A 22 -6.66 7.41 8.70
C ILE A 22 -7.71 7.72 9.78
N SER A 23 -7.31 8.36 10.89
CA SER A 23 -8.25 8.79 11.94
C SER A 23 -9.19 9.90 11.46
N LEU A 24 -8.70 10.86 10.68
CA LEU A 24 -9.54 11.90 10.07
C LEU A 24 -10.51 11.33 9.04
N ILE A 25 -10.04 10.39 8.21
CA ILE A 25 -10.89 9.67 7.25
C ILE A 25 -11.97 8.88 8.00
N TRP A 26 -11.59 8.17 9.06
CA TRP A 26 -12.55 7.43 9.88
C TRP A 26 -13.62 8.36 10.46
N LEU A 27 -13.21 9.45 11.11
CA LEU A 27 -14.13 10.45 11.66
C LEU A 27 -15.08 10.99 10.60
N TRP A 28 -14.57 11.31 9.41
CA TRP A 28 -15.39 11.78 8.30
C TRP A 28 -16.42 10.75 7.84
N ILE A 29 -16.05 9.47 7.72
CA ILE A 29 -17.00 8.40 7.34
C ILE A 29 -18.09 8.23 8.40
N GLU A 30 -17.74 8.26 9.69
CA GLU A 30 -18.70 8.14 10.80
C GLU A 30 -19.72 9.29 10.77
N ILE A 31 -19.27 10.54 10.63
CA ILE A 31 -20.16 11.71 10.53
C ILE A 31 -21.12 11.56 9.34
N ARG A 32 -20.60 11.23 8.16
CA ARG A 32 -21.42 11.07 6.95
C ARG A 32 -22.41 9.91 7.03
N ARG A 33 -22.04 8.85 7.74
CA ARG A 33 -22.95 7.73 8.01
C ARG A 33 -24.10 8.18 8.92
N ASP A 34 -23.80 8.93 9.97
CA ASP A 34 -24.81 9.36 10.95
C ASP A 34 -25.75 10.43 10.37
N GLU A 35 -25.28 11.21 9.39
CA GLU A 35 -26.10 12.13 8.57
C GLU A 35 -26.93 11.43 7.47
N GLU A 36 -26.75 10.11 7.28
CA GLU A 36 -27.32 9.33 6.16
C GLU A 36 -26.95 9.87 4.76
N ASP A 37 -25.87 10.65 4.65
CA ASP A 37 -25.37 11.31 3.43
C ASP A 37 -24.04 10.69 2.96
N LEU A 38 -24.02 9.35 2.80
CA LEU A 38 -22.85 8.64 2.29
C LEU A 38 -22.76 8.75 0.77
N PRO A 39 -21.63 9.24 0.21
CA PRO A 39 -21.44 9.26 -1.23
C PRO A 39 -21.52 7.87 -1.86
N ASN A 40 -22.03 7.80 -3.10
CA ASN A 40 -22.16 6.53 -3.83
C ASN A 40 -20.83 5.77 -3.99
N TRP A 41 -19.69 6.46 -4.01
CA TRP A 41 -18.37 5.86 -4.14
C TRP A 41 -17.84 5.22 -2.83
N ILE A 42 -18.50 5.43 -1.68
CA ILE A 42 -18.18 4.77 -0.41
C ILE A 42 -19.32 3.89 0.12
N SER A 43 -20.44 3.83 -0.62
CA SER A 43 -21.55 2.95 -0.32
C SER A 43 -21.21 1.50 -0.73
N PHE A 44 -20.69 0.73 0.22
CA PHE A 44 -20.30 -0.67 0.00
C PHE A 44 -21.48 -1.62 0.19
N ASP A 45 -21.57 -2.66 -0.66
CA ASP A 45 -22.50 -3.75 -0.43
C ASP A 45 -22.13 -4.50 0.87
N PRO A 46 -23.03 -4.60 1.87
CA PRO A 46 -22.70 -5.19 3.15
C PRO A 46 -22.30 -6.67 3.10
N LEU A 47 -22.88 -7.46 2.19
CA LEU A 47 -22.61 -8.90 2.08
C LEU A 47 -21.21 -9.13 1.48
N VAL A 48 -20.91 -8.45 0.39
CA VAL A 48 -19.59 -8.53 -0.26
C VAL A 48 -18.53 -7.93 0.66
N GLY A 49 -18.83 -6.77 1.27
CA GLY A 49 -17.94 -6.12 2.23
C GLY A 49 -17.56 -7.05 3.38
N MET A 50 -18.52 -7.71 4.03
CA MET A 50 -18.23 -8.64 5.14
C MET A 50 -17.34 -9.81 4.74
N LYS A 51 -17.57 -10.37 3.55
CA LYS A 51 -16.75 -11.45 2.99
C LYS A 51 -15.31 -10.99 2.78
N TRP A 52 -15.11 -9.80 2.23
CA TRP A 52 -13.79 -9.26 1.88
C TRP A 52 -13.08 -8.52 3.01
N ARG A 53 -13.78 -8.13 4.08
CA ARG A 53 -13.27 -7.27 5.17
C ARG A 53 -11.93 -7.74 5.73
N LYS A 54 -11.83 -9.02 6.10
CA LYS A 54 -10.59 -9.58 6.67
C LYS A 54 -9.45 -9.52 5.66
N TRP A 55 -9.74 -9.85 4.41
CA TRP A 55 -8.73 -9.90 3.34
C TRP A 55 -8.22 -8.51 2.95
N ILE A 56 -9.10 -7.51 2.84
CA ILE A 56 -8.69 -6.11 2.60
C ILE A 56 -7.84 -5.60 3.77
N GLY A 57 -8.16 -6.00 5.00
CA GLY A 57 -7.34 -5.67 6.17
C GLY A 57 -5.92 -6.25 6.06
N VAL A 58 -5.80 -7.51 5.62
CA VAL A 58 -4.50 -8.14 5.34
C VAL A 58 -3.76 -7.38 4.24
N LEU A 59 -4.41 -7.07 3.11
CA LEU A 59 -3.81 -6.31 2.02
C LEU A 59 -3.32 -4.93 2.48
N SER A 60 -4.14 -4.19 3.23
CA SER A 60 -3.78 -2.88 3.79
C SER A 60 -2.58 -2.98 4.73
N PHE A 61 -2.58 -3.95 5.64
CA PHE A 61 -1.46 -4.17 6.55
C PHE A 61 -0.17 -4.57 5.81
N SER A 62 -0.27 -5.45 4.81
CA SER A 62 0.87 -5.82 3.96
C SER A 62 1.43 -4.63 3.18
N THR A 63 0.57 -3.74 2.64
CA THR A 63 1.05 -2.50 2.00
C THR A 63 1.76 -1.56 2.97
N LEU A 64 1.29 -1.50 4.23
CA LEU A 64 1.96 -0.72 5.28
C LEU A 64 3.36 -1.28 5.56
N ILE A 65 3.49 -2.60 5.67
CA ILE A 65 4.80 -3.26 5.83
C ILE A 65 5.74 -2.91 4.67
N THR A 66 5.26 -2.98 3.42
CA THR A 66 6.09 -2.62 2.26
C THR A 66 6.54 -1.16 2.30
N LEU A 67 5.66 -0.24 2.75
CA LEU A 67 5.97 1.18 2.90
C LEU A 67 7.06 1.41 3.96
N PHE A 68 6.94 0.80 5.15
CA PHE A 68 7.99 0.91 6.18
C PHE A 68 9.31 0.27 5.77
N SER A 69 9.27 -0.88 5.07
CA SER A 69 10.48 -1.48 4.53
C SER A 69 11.16 -0.55 3.51
N GLY A 70 10.41 0.15 2.66
CA GLY A 70 10.96 1.13 1.73
C GLY A 70 11.62 2.32 2.44
N VAL A 71 11.00 2.84 3.51
CA VAL A 71 11.63 3.88 4.36
C VAL A 71 12.95 3.37 4.93
N TYR A 72 12.98 2.15 5.44
CA TYR A 72 14.19 1.54 5.97
C TYR A 72 15.30 1.50 4.89
N VAL A 73 15.02 1.00 3.68
CA VAL A 73 15.99 1.03 2.57
C VAL A 73 16.46 2.46 2.25
N SER A 74 15.55 3.42 2.19
CA SER A 74 15.89 4.80 1.80
C SER A 74 16.74 5.55 2.83
N THR A 75 16.63 5.17 4.10
CA THR A 75 17.29 5.85 5.23
C THR A 75 18.56 5.14 5.67
N THR A 76 18.70 3.83 5.39
CA THR A 76 19.94 3.08 5.60
C THR A 76 21.03 3.50 4.59
N PRO A 77 22.18 4.03 5.06
CA PRO A 77 23.31 4.35 4.19
C PRO A 77 23.79 3.10 3.46
N GLY A 78 23.94 3.16 2.14
CA GLY A 78 24.41 2.03 1.36
C GLY A 78 23.33 1.11 0.78
N ALA A 79 22.16 1.05 1.40
CA ALA A 79 21.13 0.09 1.00
C ALA A 79 20.51 0.38 -0.38
N ASN A 80 20.40 1.65 -0.80
CA ASN A 80 19.76 2.02 -2.08
C ASN A 80 20.48 1.49 -3.34
N TYR A 81 21.78 1.19 -3.24
CA TYR A 81 22.58 0.61 -4.32
C TYR A 81 23.02 -0.84 -4.04
N GLY A 82 22.43 -1.50 -3.04
CA GLY A 82 22.75 -2.89 -2.68
C GLY A 82 22.49 -3.91 -3.79
N CYS A 83 21.55 -3.61 -4.69
CA CYS A 83 21.25 -4.41 -5.87
C CYS A 83 21.99 -4.00 -7.15
N GLY A 84 23.00 -3.15 -7.03
CA GLY A 84 23.76 -2.63 -8.15
C GLY A 84 23.08 -1.44 -8.83
N VAL A 85 23.92 -0.66 -9.52
CA VAL A 85 23.53 0.52 -10.32
C VAL A 85 24.04 0.41 -11.76
N GLY A 86 24.66 -0.72 -12.12
CA GLY A 86 25.17 -0.99 -13.46
C GLY A 86 24.07 -1.59 -14.32
N GLY A 87 23.68 -0.91 -15.41
CA GLY A 87 22.79 -1.43 -16.45
C GLY A 87 21.33 -1.61 -16.05
N MET A 88 20.41 -1.39 -17.00
CA MET A 88 18.96 -1.46 -16.70
C MET A 88 18.56 -2.83 -16.15
N LEU A 89 18.86 -3.90 -16.88
CA LEU A 89 18.36 -5.25 -16.55
C LEU A 89 19.05 -5.87 -15.33
N GLU A 90 20.32 -5.57 -15.11
CA GLU A 90 21.14 -6.09 -14.00
C GLU A 90 20.75 -5.46 -12.66
N SER A 91 20.33 -4.19 -12.68
CA SER A 91 19.90 -3.43 -11.50
C SER A 91 18.40 -3.52 -11.23
N TRP A 92 17.58 -3.73 -12.26
CA TRP A 92 16.13 -3.97 -12.14
C TRP A 92 15.54 -4.64 -13.40
N PRO A 93 14.80 -5.77 -13.30
CA PRO A 93 14.25 -6.37 -12.09
C PRO A 93 15.25 -7.26 -11.32
N LEU A 94 16.41 -7.58 -11.91
CA LEU A 94 17.45 -8.34 -11.24
C LEU A 94 18.15 -7.48 -10.17
N CYS A 95 18.85 -8.14 -9.27
CA CYS A 95 19.69 -7.57 -8.23
C CYS A 95 21.09 -8.14 -8.45
N ASN A 96 22.03 -7.32 -8.92
CA ASN A 96 23.36 -7.77 -9.37
C ASN A 96 23.29 -8.93 -10.38
N GLY A 97 22.34 -8.89 -11.33
CA GLY A 97 22.15 -9.92 -12.34
C GLY A 97 21.44 -11.20 -11.88
N GLN A 98 21.02 -11.29 -10.62
CA GLN A 98 20.28 -12.44 -10.07
C GLN A 98 18.93 -12.00 -9.49
N LEU A 99 17.89 -12.85 -9.59
CA LEU A 99 16.56 -12.55 -9.04
C LEU A 99 16.47 -12.86 -7.53
N ILE A 100 17.23 -13.86 -7.09
CA ILE A 100 17.33 -14.30 -5.69
C ILE A 100 18.82 -14.32 -5.37
N GLN A 101 19.21 -13.58 -4.33
CA GLN A 101 20.56 -13.56 -3.79
C GLN A 101 20.48 -14.01 -2.33
N ASP A 102 21.54 -14.65 -1.85
CA ASP A 102 21.68 -14.95 -0.42
C ASP A 102 21.84 -13.64 0.36
N VAL A 103 21.15 -13.56 1.51
CA VAL A 103 21.18 -12.39 2.40
C VAL A 103 22.16 -12.65 3.53
N ASP A 104 23.38 -12.14 3.37
CA ASP A 104 24.46 -12.18 4.35
C ASP A 104 24.40 -10.96 5.29
N ASP A 105 24.06 -9.79 4.74
CA ASP A 105 23.92 -8.53 5.48
C ASP A 105 22.50 -7.98 5.31
N TRP A 106 21.67 -8.17 6.34
CA TRP A 106 20.27 -7.75 6.35
C TRP A 106 20.07 -6.24 6.22
N GLU A 107 21.05 -5.43 6.59
CA GLU A 107 20.97 -3.98 6.53
C GLU A 107 21.30 -3.49 5.11
N LEU A 108 22.47 -3.88 4.58
CA LEU A 108 22.92 -3.46 3.26
C LEU A 108 22.12 -4.11 2.12
N GLN A 109 21.62 -5.33 2.32
CA GLN A 109 20.81 -6.05 1.32
C GLN A 109 19.30 -5.90 1.58
N SER A 110 18.89 -4.96 2.42
CA SER A 110 17.46 -4.66 2.66
C SER A 110 16.67 -4.31 1.39
N GLN A 111 17.36 -3.82 0.34
CA GLN A 111 16.76 -3.54 -0.97
C GLN A 111 16.16 -4.78 -1.65
N ILE A 112 16.82 -5.94 -1.61
CA ILE A 112 16.28 -7.17 -2.22
C ILE A 112 15.08 -7.68 -1.41
N VAL A 113 15.13 -7.57 -0.09
CA VAL A 113 14.02 -7.92 0.81
C VAL A 113 12.79 -7.05 0.51
N HIS A 114 12.99 -5.74 0.36
CA HIS A 114 11.91 -4.82 -0.04
C HIS A 114 11.29 -5.23 -1.39
N ARG A 115 12.12 -5.56 -2.40
CA ARG A 115 11.63 -6.03 -3.71
C ARG A 115 10.80 -7.31 -3.60
N TRP A 116 11.21 -8.28 -2.79
CA TRP A 116 10.43 -9.50 -2.54
C TRP A 116 9.09 -9.20 -1.88
N LEU A 117 9.09 -8.37 -0.83
CA LEU A 117 7.86 -7.96 -0.16
C LEU A 117 6.90 -7.27 -1.15
N VAL A 118 7.43 -6.35 -1.97
CA VAL A 118 6.64 -5.67 -3.00
C VAL A 118 6.09 -6.63 -4.05
N GLY A 119 6.89 -7.60 -4.49
CA GLY A 119 6.47 -8.62 -5.44
C GLY A 119 5.34 -9.50 -4.90
N ILE A 120 5.48 -9.99 -3.66
CA ILE A 120 4.47 -10.83 -2.99
C ILE A 120 3.14 -10.05 -2.86
N VAL A 121 3.19 -8.82 -2.36
CA VAL A 121 2.00 -7.98 -2.18
C VAL A 121 1.40 -7.61 -3.53
N GLY A 122 2.22 -7.33 -4.55
CA GLY A 122 1.76 -7.08 -5.92
C GLY A 122 0.98 -8.27 -6.50
N VAL A 123 1.46 -9.50 -6.30
CA VAL A 123 0.72 -10.72 -6.69
C VAL A 123 -0.59 -10.84 -5.92
N MET A 124 -0.58 -10.59 -4.60
CA MET A 124 -1.81 -10.58 -3.79
C MET A 124 -2.83 -9.55 -4.31
N MET A 125 -2.39 -8.35 -4.69
CA MET A 125 -3.24 -7.30 -5.27
C MET A 125 -3.84 -7.72 -6.62
N ALA A 126 -3.01 -8.27 -7.52
CA ALA A 126 -3.45 -8.74 -8.83
C ALA A 126 -4.50 -9.86 -8.70
N LEU A 127 -4.24 -10.86 -7.85
CA LEU A 127 -5.19 -11.93 -7.57
C LEU A 127 -6.48 -11.42 -6.94
N SER A 128 -6.38 -10.44 -6.04
CA SER A 128 -7.55 -9.82 -5.42
C SER A 128 -8.40 -9.06 -6.44
N SER A 129 -7.75 -8.27 -7.30
CA SER A 129 -8.38 -7.55 -8.41
C SER A 129 -9.08 -8.49 -9.39
N TYR A 130 -8.47 -9.62 -9.73
CA TYR A 130 -9.07 -10.65 -10.58
C TYR A 130 -10.27 -11.33 -9.90
N LYS A 131 -10.12 -11.75 -8.63
CA LYS A 131 -11.19 -12.42 -7.88
C LYS A 131 -12.43 -11.53 -7.73
N ILE A 132 -12.26 -10.27 -7.32
CA ILE A 132 -13.40 -9.37 -7.14
C ILE A 132 -14.06 -9.00 -8.47
N TRP A 133 -13.28 -8.91 -9.56
CA TRP A 133 -13.83 -8.74 -10.90
C TRP A 133 -14.76 -9.88 -11.29
N LYS A 134 -14.34 -11.13 -11.08
CA LYS A 134 -15.15 -12.33 -11.36
C LYS A 134 -16.40 -12.43 -10.48
N GLU A 135 -16.34 -11.97 -9.24
CA GLU A 135 -17.52 -11.91 -8.37
C GLU A 135 -18.53 -10.86 -8.86
N CYS A 136 -18.07 -9.71 -9.35
CA CYS A 136 -18.95 -8.68 -9.93
C CYS A 136 -19.45 -8.99 -11.35
N GLU A 137 -18.84 -9.96 -12.06
CA GLU A 137 -19.30 -10.37 -13.39
C GLU A 137 -20.67 -11.08 -13.33
N HIS A 138 -20.96 -11.76 -12.22
CA HIS A 138 -22.20 -12.52 -12.01
C HIS A 138 -23.32 -11.70 -11.34
N GLY A 139 -23.09 -10.40 -11.08
CA GLY A 139 -24.08 -9.47 -10.52
C GLY A 139 -23.50 -8.09 -10.22
N GLN A 140 -24.31 -7.02 -10.24
CA GLN A 140 -23.83 -5.65 -10.03
C GLN A 140 -23.40 -5.30 -8.58
N SER A 141 -23.55 -6.24 -7.65
CA SER A 141 -23.11 -6.07 -6.26
C SER A 141 -21.57 -6.03 -6.17
N GLY A 142 -21.04 -5.15 -5.33
CA GLY A 142 -19.59 -5.05 -5.06
C GLY A 142 -18.77 -4.20 -6.04
N VAL A 143 -19.38 -3.57 -7.04
CA VAL A 143 -18.66 -2.71 -8.03
C VAL A 143 -17.87 -1.59 -7.36
N VAL A 144 -18.43 -0.96 -6.32
CA VAL A 144 -17.73 0.08 -5.55
C VAL A 144 -16.45 -0.48 -4.93
N LEU A 145 -16.54 -1.62 -4.24
CA LEU A 145 -15.37 -2.25 -3.62
C LEU A 145 -14.33 -2.69 -4.66
N ARG A 146 -14.77 -3.24 -5.80
CA ARG A 146 -13.90 -3.57 -6.94
C ARG A 146 -13.10 -2.34 -7.38
N ASN A 147 -13.77 -1.20 -7.56
CA ASN A 147 -13.11 0.03 -8.01
C ASN A 147 -12.05 0.50 -7.00
N TRP A 148 -12.30 0.39 -5.69
CA TRP A 148 -11.30 0.69 -4.66
C TRP A 148 -10.09 -0.24 -4.72
N ILE A 149 -10.30 -1.56 -4.84
CA ILE A 149 -9.22 -2.54 -4.96
C ILE A 149 -8.42 -2.27 -6.25
N TRP A 150 -9.09 -2.00 -7.36
CA TRP A 150 -8.43 -1.68 -8.64
C TRP A 150 -7.65 -0.37 -8.57
N ALA A 151 -8.21 0.68 -7.96
CA ALA A 151 -7.54 1.97 -7.79
C ALA A 151 -6.25 1.80 -6.97
N SER A 152 -6.31 1.08 -5.85
CA SER A 152 -5.12 0.80 -5.05
C SER A 152 -4.12 -0.09 -5.78
N THR A 153 -4.60 -1.10 -6.51
CA THR A 153 -3.73 -1.98 -7.32
C THR A 153 -3.00 -1.19 -8.40
N ALA A 154 -3.71 -0.30 -9.11
CA ALA A 154 -3.14 0.55 -10.15
C ALA A 154 -2.08 1.50 -9.58
N THR A 155 -2.36 2.17 -8.46
CA THR A 155 -1.37 3.02 -7.79
C THR A 155 -0.20 2.21 -7.24
N TYR A 156 -0.42 0.98 -6.77
CA TYR A 156 0.64 0.09 -6.28
C TYR A 156 1.61 -0.31 -7.39
N PHE A 157 1.10 -0.77 -8.53
CA PHE A 157 1.93 -1.12 -9.68
C PHE A 157 2.60 0.10 -10.30
N GLY A 158 1.88 1.23 -10.40
CA GLY A 158 2.45 2.52 -10.80
C GLY A 158 3.60 2.94 -9.88
N ASN A 159 3.45 2.70 -8.57
CA ASN A 159 4.52 2.95 -7.61
C ASN A 159 5.73 2.04 -7.83
N GLY A 160 5.51 0.77 -8.16
CA GLY A 160 6.59 -0.15 -8.54
C GLY A 160 7.40 0.34 -9.75
N LEU A 161 6.72 0.93 -10.74
CA LEU A 161 7.39 1.56 -11.90
C LEU A 161 8.16 2.82 -11.51
N LEU A 162 7.65 3.63 -10.58
CA LEU A 162 8.39 4.77 -10.02
C LEU A 162 9.63 4.30 -9.26
N GLY A 163 9.54 3.21 -8.49
CA GLY A 163 10.68 2.61 -7.80
C GLY A 163 11.73 2.08 -8.77
N ALA A 164 11.31 1.42 -9.85
CA ALA A 164 12.21 1.02 -10.93
C ALA A 164 12.92 2.23 -11.55
N SER A 165 12.14 3.27 -11.89
CA SER A 165 12.66 4.52 -12.47
C SER A 165 13.63 5.22 -11.53
N TYR A 166 13.38 5.21 -10.22
CA TYR A 166 14.28 5.75 -9.21
C TYR A 166 15.65 5.06 -9.24
N ILE A 167 15.68 3.73 -9.28
CA ILE A 167 16.95 2.99 -9.36
C ILE A 167 17.68 3.26 -10.68
N LEU A 168 16.95 3.34 -11.79
CA LEU A 168 17.51 3.66 -13.11
C LEU A 168 17.95 5.13 -13.26
N SER A 169 17.55 6.01 -12.33
CA SER A 169 17.93 7.42 -12.33
C SER A 169 19.32 7.68 -11.75
N TRP A 170 20.05 6.63 -11.36
CA TRP A 170 21.42 6.76 -10.88
C TRP A 170 22.29 7.43 -11.96
N ASP A 171 22.76 8.64 -11.65
CA ASP A 171 23.68 9.38 -12.50
C ASP A 171 24.67 10.15 -11.62
N SER A 172 25.94 10.20 -12.03
CA SER A 172 27.01 10.98 -11.37
C SER A 172 27.17 10.78 -9.84
N GLY A 173 26.71 9.65 -9.29
CA GLY A 173 26.85 9.32 -7.87
C GLY A 173 25.63 9.64 -6.98
N SER A 174 24.50 10.04 -7.56
CA SER A 174 23.25 10.28 -6.82
C SER A 174 22.01 9.77 -7.56
N PHE A 175 20.92 9.57 -6.81
CA PHE A 175 19.61 9.24 -7.35
C PHE A 175 18.72 10.47 -7.43
N SER A 176 17.69 10.44 -8.28
CA SER A 176 16.72 11.54 -8.36
C SER A 176 15.86 11.66 -7.10
N GLU A 177 16.01 12.79 -6.40
CA GLU A 177 15.20 13.12 -5.22
C GLU A 177 13.70 13.23 -5.56
N TYR A 178 13.36 13.77 -6.73
CA TYR A 178 11.98 13.89 -7.19
C TYR A 178 11.31 12.53 -7.38
N LEU A 179 12.03 11.54 -7.92
CA LEU A 179 11.50 10.18 -8.08
C LEU A 179 11.35 9.48 -6.73
N SER A 180 12.28 9.68 -5.80
CA SER A 180 12.17 9.17 -4.43
C SER A 180 10.93 9.73 -3.73
N LEU A 181 10.71 11.04 -3.80
CA LEU A 181 9.53 11.70 -3.24
C LEU A 181 8.24 11.18 -3.90
N ALA A 182 8.21 11.12 -5.23
CA ALA A 182 7.04 10.61 -5.96
C ALA A 182 6.72 9.16 -5.59
N HIS A 183 7.74 8.32 -5.46
CA HIS A 183 7.59 6.93 -5.02
C HIS A 183 6.99 6.84 -3.60
N LEU A 184 7.49 7.63 -2.64
CA LEU A 184 6.92 7.67 -1.30
C LEU A 184 5.45 8.16 -1.28
N MET A 185 5.15 9.20 -2.06
CA MET A 185 3.80 9.76 -2.14
C MET A 185 2.79 8.77 -2.75
N VAL A 186 3.14 8.13 -3.86
CA VAL A 186 2.25 7.16 -4.52
C VAL A 186 2.10 5.88 -3.69
N ALA A 187 3.16 5.42 -3.01
CA ALA A 187 3.08 4.33 -2.03
C ALA A 187 2.06 4.65 -0.93
N THR A 188 2.14 5.86 -0.36
CA THR A 188 1.22 6.33 0.67
C THR A 188 -0.22 6.38 0.17
N ILE A 189 -0.45 6.89 -1.04
CA ILE A 189 -1.78 6.92 -1.67
C ILE A 189 -2.34 5.50 -1.82
N SER A 190 -1.53 4.55 -2.29
CA SER A 190 -1.95 3.16 -2.45
C SER A 190 -2.40 2.53 -1.12
N PHE A 191 -1.63 2.74 -0.04
CA PHE A 191 -2.01 2.32 1.31
C PHE A 191 -3.29 3.01 1.79
N THR A 192 -3.37 4.34 1.67
CA THR A 192 -4.53 5.11 2.13
C THR A 192 -5.81 4.66 1.43
N ILE A 193 -5.77 4.40 0.12
CA ILE A 193 -6.92 3.90 -0.64
C ILE A 193 -7.45 2.59 -0.04
N LEU A 194 -6.57 1.63 0.23
CA LEU A 194 -6.96 0.35 0.84
C LEU A 194 -7.44 0.48 2.27
N ALA A 195 -6.76 1.28 3.08
CA ALA A 195 -7.14 1.52 4.46
C ALA A 195 -8.52 2.19 4.55
N THR A 196 -8.82 3.15 3.67
CA THR A 196 -10.15 3.76 3.54
C THR A 196 -11.21 2.74 3.15
N ALA A 197 -10.94 1.89 2.15
CA ALA A 197 -11.88 0.83 1.76
C ALA A 197 -12.13 -0.16 2.91
N TRP A 198 -11.10 -0.54 3.66
CA TRP A 198 -11.21 -1.40 4.83
C TRP A 198 -12.06 -0.77 5.95
N LEU A 199 -11.83 0.51 6.25
CA LEU A 199 -12.62 1.27 7.22
C LEU A 199 -14.08 1.35 6.79
N GLY A 200 -14.36 1.78 5.55
CA GLY A 200 -15.73 1.92 5.06
C GLY A 200 -16.49 0.59 5.11
N VAL A 201 -15.86 -0.51 4.70
CA VAL A 201 -16.45 -1.85 4.84
C VAL A 201 -16.71 -2.22 6.30
N THR A 202 -15.79 -1.89 7.22
CA THR A 202 -15.92 -2.19 8.65
C THR A 202 -17.03 -1.39 9.32
N ILE A 203 -17.15 -0.11 9.00
CA ILE A 203 -18.12 0.83 9.56
C ILE A 203 -19.53 0.51 9.05
N ILE A 204 -19.69 0.26 7.74
CA ILE A 204 -21.01 -0.02 7.15
C ILE A 204 -21.53 -1.39 7.58
N SER A 205 -20.62 -2.36 7.78
CA SER A 205 -21.01 -3.72 8.19
C SER A 205 -21.36 -3.87 9.68
N SER A 206 -20.89 -2.97 10.56
CA SER A 206 -21.18 -3.04 12.00
C SER A 206 -22.67 -2.77 12.31
N SER A 207 -23.34 -1.94 11.51
CA SER A 207 -24.74 -1.51 11.69
C SER A 207 -25.77 -2.66 11.65
N ARG A 208 -25.55 -3.71 10.84
CA ARG A 208 -26.47 -4.86 10.82
C ARG A 208 -26.46 -5.65 12.13
N ARG A 209 -25.35 -5.66 12.87
CA ARG A 209 -25.30 -6.36 14.16
C ARG A 209 -26.19 -5.67 15.20
N ALA A 210 -26.31 -4.34 15.14
CA ALA A 210 -27.24 -3.59 15.99
C ALA A 210 -28.70 -3.79 15.56
N LYS A 211 -29.02 -3.74 14.25
CA LYS A 211 -30.39 -3.95 13.76
C LYS A 211 -30.93 -5.37 13.93
N ILE A 212 -30.07 -6.40 13.95
CA ILE A 212 -30.49 -7.80 14.17
C ILE A 212 -30.77 -8.09 15.65
N ILE A 213 -30.15 -7.36 16.58
CA ILE A 213 -30.39 -7.50 18.03
C ILE A 213 -31.62 -6.67 18.46
N VAL A 214 -32.00 -5.66 17.68
CA VAL A 214 -33.20 -4.83 17.90
C VAL A 214 -34.23 -5.13 16.79
N GLY A 215 -34.70 -6.37 16.75
CA GLY A 215 -35.90 -6.79 16.02
C GLY A 215 -36.90 -7.37 17.03
N PRO A 216 -38.22 -7.08 16.88
CA PRO A 216 -39.25 -7.24 17.91
C PRO A 216 -39.49 -8.70 18.35
#